data_AF-A0A428XDY0-F1
#
_entry.id   AF-A0A428XDY0-F1
#
_cell.length_a   1.000
_cell.length_b   1.000
_cell.length_c   1.000
_cell.angle_alpha   90.00
_cell.angle_beta   90.00
_cell.angle_gamma   90.00
#
_symmetry.space_group_name_H-M   'P 1'
#
loop_
_entity.id
_entity.type
_entity.pdbx_description
1 polymer ?
#
loop_
_entity_poly.entity_id
_entity_poly.type
_entity_poly.pdbx_seq_one_letter_code
_entity_poly.pdbx_strand_id
1 'polypeptide(L)'
;MTVRPPGFGSPRAERREKARDLVVETALRLFSERGYIGVRVEDIATEAGISRATFYKYFSEREEILAELFARLLGREPVPVPPGGAERTLERVEELLVATAERMLGDEVLARFVYTLPIRHAALLGEGARPPVLDTVESMLTEAAGAGVLRADVPAPLLAAHVGRAYEAALRDWAERRCEDAPAQVRLLLSLAFHGIAAPDRE
;
A
#
# COMPACT_ATOMS: atom_id res chain seq x y z
N MET A 1 -29.72 -5.18 -35.87
CA MET A 1 -28.91 -4.59 -34.78
C MET A 1 -27.96 -5.66 -34.26
N THR A 2 -26.70 -5.63 -34.70
CA THR A 2 -25.68 -6.59 -34.28
C THR A 2 -25.06 -6.10 -32.98
N VAL A 3 -25.30 -6.82 -31.90
CA VAL A 3 -24.69 -6.57 -30.59
C VAL A 3 -23.22 -7.01 -30.67
N ARG A 4 -22.30 -6.08 -30.38
CA ARG A 4 -20.85 -6.31 -30.34
C ARG A 4 -20.47 -6.83 -28.93
N PRO A 5 -19.66 -7.90 -28.79
CA PRO A 5 -19.33 -8.50 -27.50
C PRO A 5 -18.33 -7.62 -26.69
N PRO A 6 -18.25 -7.81 -25.36
CA PRO A 6 -17.39 -7.02 -24.47
C PRO A 6 -15.90 -7.25 -24.76
N GLY A 7 -15.10 -6.20 -24.56
CA GLY A 7 -13.81 -5.99 -25.21
C GLY A 7 -12.68 -6.92 -24.78
N PHE A 8 -12.04 -7.51 -25.78
CA PHE A 8 -10.62 -7.86 -25.74
C PHE A 8 -9.82 -6.63 -26.18
N GLY A 9 -8.78 -6.27 -25.43
CA GLY A 9 -7.85 -5.22 -25.81
C GLY A 9 -7.25 -5.49 -27.19
N SER A 10 -6.94 -4.44 -27.95
CA SER A 10 -6.28 -4.67 -29.25
C SER A 10 -4.95 -5.39 -29.04
N PRO A 11 -4.48 -6.24 -30.00
CA PRO A 11 -3.17 -6.89 -29.89
C PRO A 11 -2.00 -5.91 -29.68
N ARG A 12 -2.17 -4.65 -30.05
CA ARG A 12 -1.21 -3.56 -29.79
C ARG A 12 -1.23 -3.10 -28.32
N ALA A 13 -2.40 -3.05 -27.69
CA ALA A 13 -2.56 -2.70 -26.29
C ALA A 13 -1.96 -3.80 -25.39
N GLU A 14 -2.23 -5.07 -25.68
CA GLU A 14 -1.66 -6.20 -24.94
C GLU A 14 -0.13 -6.25 -25.04
N ARG A 15 0.43 -6.03 -26.25
CA ARG A 15 1.88 -5.93 -26.42
C ARG A 15 2.49 -4.76 -25.66
N ARG A 16 1.77 -3.64 -25.60
CA ARG A 16 2.20 -2.45 -24.83
C ARG A 16 2.21 -2.74 -23.33
N GLU A 17 1.19 -3.40 -22.82
CA GLU A 17 1.09 -3.79 -21.41
C GLU A 17 2.20 -4.77 -21.03
N LYS A 18 2.41 -5.83 -21.80
CA LYS A 18 3.52 -6.78 -21.59
C LYS A 18 4.90 -6.12 -21.58
N ALA A 19 5.14 -5.17 -22.49
CA ALA A 19 6.40 -4.43 -22.52
C ALA A 19 6.56 -3.51 -21.30
N ARG A 20 5.46 -2.91 -20.83
CA ARG A 20 5.45 -2.11 -19.60
C ARG A 20 5.74 -2.98 -18.38
N ASP A 21 5.13 -4.16 -18.29
CA ASP A 21 5.34 -5.11 -17.20
C ASP A 21 6.79 -5.58 -17.13
N LEU A 22 7.39 -5.91 -18.28
CA LEU A 22 8.80 -6.30 -18.36
C LEU A 22 9.73 -5.23 -17.78
N VAL A 23 9.47 -3.94 -18.08
CA VAL A 23 10.27 -2.84 -17.55
C VAL A 23 10.13 -2.73 -16.03
N VAL A 24 8.91 -2.89 -15.50
CA VAL A 24 8.65 -2.83 -14.06
C VAL A 24 9.32 -3.98 -13.31
N GLU A 25 9.21 -5.20 -13.83
CA GLU A 25 9.86 -6.39 -13.26
C GLU A 25 11.39 -6.27 -13.28
N THR A 26 11.94 -5.81 -14.41
CA THR A 26 13.38 -5.56 -14.54
C THR A 26 13.86 -4.52 -13.53
N ALA A 27 13.11 -3.42 -13.39
CA ALA A 27 13.42 -2.37 -12.44
C ALA A 27 13.35 -2.86 -11.00
N LEU A 28 12.29 -3.59 -10.60
CA LEU A 28 12.17 -4.17 -9.25
C LEU A 28 13.37 -5.06 -8.91
N ARG A 29 13.79 -5.92 -9.84
CA ARG A 29 14.95 -6.78 -9.64
C ARG A 29 16.23 -5.95 -9.45
N LEU A 30 16.50 -5.00 -10.35
CA LEU A 30 17.69 -4.14 -10.25
C LEU A 30 17.68 -3.32 -8.96
N PHE A 31 16.53 -2.76 -8.57
CA PHE A 31 16.40 -2.00 -7.33
C PHE A 31 16.64 -2.87 -6.09
N SER A 32 16.18 -4.12 -6.12
CA SER A 32 16.41 -5.08 -5.04
C SER A 32 17.86 -5.51 -4.92
N GLU A 33 18.58 -5.63 -6.04
CA GLU A 33 20.00 -6.03 -6.09
C GLU A 33 20.96 -4.89 -5.75
N ARG A 34 20.70 -3.67 -6.23
CA ARG A 34 21.67 -2.55 -6.24
C ARG A 34 21.21 -1.34 -5.44
N GLY A 35 20.00 -1.40 -4.86
CA GLY A 35 19.32 -0.28 -4.22
C GLY A 35 18.73 0.69 -5.24
N TYR A 36 17.61 1.32 -4.87
CA TYR A 36 16.89 2.27 -5.75
C TYR A 36 17.76 3.44 -6.24
N ILE A 37 18.57 4.03 -5.35
CA ILE A 37 19.43 5.18 -5.69
C ILE A 37 20.49 4.80 -6.74
N GLY A 38 20.99 3.55 -6.70
CA GLY A 38 22.09 3.07 -7.53
C GLY A 38 21.72 2.67 -8.96
N VAL A 39 20.43 2.63 -9.33
CA VAL A 39 19.96 2.10 -10.62
C VAL A 39 19.46 3.21 -11.53
N ARG A 40 20.08 3.40 -12.69
CA ARG A 40 19.70 4.44 -13.66
C ARG A 40 18.66 3.93 -14.67
N VAL A 41 17.98 4.86 -15.35
CA VAL A 41 17.06 4.51 -16.45
C VAL A 41 17.79 3.74 -17.56
N GLU A 42 19.06 4.08 -17.82
CA GLU A 42 19.89 3.36 -18.79
C GLU A 42 20.10 1.90 -18.39
N ASP A 43 20.34 1.60 -17.10
CA ASP A 43 20.53 0.24 -16.62
C ASP A 43 19.25 -0.59 -16.84
N ILE A 44 18.09 -0.03 -16.50
CA ILE A 44 16.79 -0.68 -16.68
C ILE A 44 16.52 -0.94 -18.17
N ALA A 45 16.76 0.05 -19.03
CA ALA A 45 16.51 -0.07 -20.46
C ALA A 45 17.41 -1.15 -21.09
N THR A 46 18.71 -1.14 -20.77
CA THR A 46 19.67 -2.13 -21.24
C THR A 46 19.27 -3.53 -20.80
N GLU A 47 18.94 -3.71 -19.53
CA GLU A 47 18.60 -5.01 -18.97
C GLU A 47 17.26 -5.54 -19.48
N ALA A 48 16.28 -4.66 -19.72
CA ALA A 48 15.00 -4.99 -20.31
C ALA A 48 15.06 -5.19 -21.84
N GLY A 49 16.24 -5.00 -22.46
CA GLY A 49 16.43 -5.14 -23.90
C GLY A 49 15.71 -4.08 -24.74
N ILE A 50 15.47 -2.88 -24.18
CA ILE A 50 14.79 -1.78 -24.85
C ILE A 50 15.68 -0.54 -24.98
N SER A 51 15.35 0.35 -25.91
CA SER A 51 16.00 1.65 -25.98
C SER A 51 15.54 2.58 -24.84
N ARG A 52 16.38 3.53 -24.45
CA ARG A 52 15.99 4.65 -23.57
C ARG A 52 14.76 5.40 -24.08
N ALA A 53 14.68 5.65 -25.40
CA ALA A 53 13.51 6.29 -26.00
C ALA A 53 12.24 5.43 -25.86
N THR A 54 12.35 4.11 -25.87
CA THR A 54 11.23 3.19 -25.61
C THR A 54 10.80 3.23 -24.16
N PHE A 55 11.74 3.29 -23.21
CA PHE A 55 11.42 3.48 -21.79
C PHE A 55 10.53 4.71 -21.57
N TYR A 56 10.94 5.86 -22.13
CA TYR A 56 10.19 7.11 -22.00
C TYR A 56 8.83 7.14 -22.72
N LYS A 57 8.49 6.12 -23.52
CA LYS A 57 7.12 5.93 -24.04
C LYS A 57 6.18 5.28 -23.03
N TYR A 58 6.73 4.65 -21.99
CA TYR A 58 5.98 3.95 -20.95
C TYR A 58 5.99 4.71 -19.63
N PHE A 59 7.13 5.29 -19.28
CA PHE A 59 7.34 5.99 -18.01
C PHE A 59 8.00 7.34 -18.26
N SER A 60 7.40 8.43 -17.80
CA SER A 60 7.99 9.77 -17.98
C SER A 60 9.24 9.97 -17.13
N GLU A 61 9.28 9.31 -15.99
CA GLU A 61 10.38 9.29 -15.03
C GLU A 61 10.47 7.92 -14.32
N ARG A 62 11.58 7.65 -13.63
CA ARG A 62 11.82 6.35 -12.98
C ARG A 62 10.90 6.18 -11.76
N GLU A 63 10.47 7.27 -11.16
CA GLU A 63 9.60 7.38 -10.00
C GLU A 63 8.20 6.82 -10.31
N GLU A 64 7.72 6.93 -11.55
CA GLU A 64 6.46 6.29 -11.97
C GLU A 64 6.50 4.76 -11.86
N ILE A 65 7.68 4.14 -11.93
CA ILE A 65 7.84 2.71 -11.68
C ILE A 65 7.58 2.40 -10.20
N LEU A 66 8.03 3.26 -9.28
CA LEU A 66 7.76 3.07 -7.86
C LEU A 66 6.26 3.16 -7.55
N ALA A 67 5.56 4.11 -8.17
CA ALA A 67 4.11 4.24 -8.05
C ALA A 67 3.40 2.98 -8.56
N GLU A 68 3.85 2.44 -9.70
CA GLU A 68 3.32 1.19 -10.27
C GLU A 68 3.59 -0.03 -9.36
N LEU A 69 4.81 -0.15 -8.83
CA LEU A 69 5.18 -1.20 -7.87
C LEU A 69 4.33 -1.11 -6.60
N PHE A 70 4.08 0.10 -6.12
CA PHE A 70 3.21 0.33 -4.97
C PHE A 70 1.76 -0.08 -5.26
N ALA A 71 1.23 0.27 -6.42
CA ALA A 71 -0.11 -0.13 -6.86
C ALA A 71 -0.23 -1.65 -6.99
N ARG A 72 0.81 -2.34 -7.48
CA ARG A 72 0.86 -3.81 -7.54
C ARG A 72 0.82 -4.43 -6.15
N LEU A 73 1.60 -3.91 -5.22
CA LEU A 73 1.62 -4.37 -3.83
C LEU A 73 0.25 -4.20 -3.15
N LEU A 74 -0.38 -3.05 -3.38
CA LEU A 74 -1.71 -2.76 -2.87
C LEU A 74 -2.80 -3.59 -3.54
N GLY A 75 -2.53 -4.26 -4.66
CA GLY A 75 -3.51 -4.99 -5.44
C GLY A 75 -4.63 -4.11 -6.01
N ARG A 76 -5.42 -4.70 -6.92
CA ARG A 76 -6.53 -3.98 -7.59
C ARG A 76 -7.83 -4.09 -6.81
N GLU A 77 -8.01 -5.18 -6.07
CA GLU A 77 -9.22 -5.43 -5.30
C GLU A 77 -9.00 -5.00 -3.84
N PRO A 78 -9.90 -4.19 -3.27
CA PRO A 78 -9.82 -3.81 -1.88
C PRO A 78 -10.04 -5.04 -0.99
N VAL A 79 -9.35 -5.08 0.15
CA VAL A 79 -9.65 -6.08 1.18
C VAL A 79 -11.07 -5.82 1.71
N PRO A 80 -11.95 -6.82 1.74
CA PRO A 80 -13.30 -6.65 2.26
C PRO A 80 -13.29 -6.12 3.69
N VAL A 81 -14.12 -5.12 3.97
CA VAL A 81 -14.29 -4.61 5.34
C VAL A 81 -14.98 -5.68 6.19
N PRO A 82 -14.43 -6.04 7.36
CA PRO A 82 -15.08 -7.00 8.24
C PRO A 82 -16.47 -6.52 8.69
N PRO A 83 -17.47 -7.40 8.78
CA PRO A 83 -18.82 -7.04 9.20
C PRO A 83 -18.88 -6.70 10.70
N GLY A 84 -19.80 -5.82 11.08
CA GLY A 84 -20.08 -5.46 12.47
C GLY A 84 -20.50 -4.01 12.64
N GLY A 85 -20.94 -3.65 13.85
CA GLY A 85 -21.32 -2.28 14.19
C GLY A 85 -20.12 -1.41 14.60
N ALA A 86 -20.43 -0.21 15.10
CA ALA A 86 -19.45 0.76 15.55
C ALA A 86 -18.73 0.33 16.84
N GLU A 87 -19.43 -0.43 17.70
CA GLU A 87 -18.91 -0.98 18.95
C GLU A 87 -17.74 -1.95 18.73
N ARG A 88 -17.65 -2.57 17.55
CA ARG A 88 -16.57 -3.46 17.15
C ARG A 88 -15.55 -2.79 16.23
N THR A 89 -15.58 -1.46 16.07
CA THR A 89 -14.74 -0.80 15.06
C THR A 89 -13.25 -1.06 15.26
N LEU A 90 -12.73 -1.06 16.49
CA LEU A 90 -11.30 -1.31 16.72
C LEU A 90 -10.90 -2.73 16.31
N GLU A 91 -11.70 -3.74 16.67
CA GLU A 91 -11.51 -5.13 16.23
C GLU A 91 -11.52 -5.24 14.71
N ARG A 92 -12.51 -4.62 14.05
CA ARG A 92 -12.68 -4.65 12.60
C ARG A 92 -11.54 -3.93 11.87
N VAL A 93 -11.01 -2.85 12.45
CA VAL A 93 -9.83 -2.13 11.92
C VAL A 93 -8.59 -3.01 12.02
N GLU A 94 -8.39 -3.71 13.14
CA GLU A 94 -7.29 -4.68 13.28
C GLU A 94 -7.40 -5.80 12.25
N GLU A 95 -8.56 -6.46 12.17
CA GLU A 95 -8.83 -7.52 11.19
C GLU A 95 -8.55 -7.06 9.75
N LEU A 96 -9.02 -5.87 9.37
CA LEU A 96 -8.81 -5.29 8.04
C LEU A 96 -7.33 -5.01 7.75
N LEU A 97 -6.61 -4.41 8.70
CA LEU A 97 -5.20 -4.05 8.51
C LEU A 97 -4.30 -5.28 8.53
N VAL A 98 -4.57 -6.27 9.37
CA VAL A 98 -3.87 -7.57 9.37
C VAL A 98 -4.11 -8.29 8.05
N ALA A 99 -5.35 -8.43 7.59
CA ALA A 99 -5.65 -9.06 6.31
C ALA A 99 -5.01 -8.31 5.12
N THR A 100 -4.90 -6.98 5.22
CA THR A 100 -4.19 -6.18 4.21
C THR A 100 -2.70 -6.46 4.22
N ALA A 101 -2.07 -6.56 5.40
CA ALA A 101 -0.67 -6.95 5.52
C ALA A 101 -0.43 -8.35 4.94
N GLU A 102 -1.24 -9.34 5.33
CA GLU A 102 -1.13 -10.72 4.84
C GLU A 102 -1.22 -10.81 3.31
N ARG A 103 -2.14 -10.05 2.70
CA ARG A 103 -2.25 -9.98 1.25
C ARG A 103 -1.01 -9.37 0.58
N MET A 104 -0.45 -8.30 1.16
CA MET A 104 0.79 -7.69 0.67
C MET A 104 1.97 -8.67 0.74
N LEU A 105 2.03 -9.50 1.78
CA LEU A 105 3.06 -10.51 1.97
C LEU A 105 3.02 -11.65 0.93
N GLY A 106 1.97 -11.71 0.09
CA GLY A 106 1.92 -12.61 -1.06
C GLY A 106 3.06 -12.38 -2.08
N ASP A 107 3.64 -11.17 -2.11
CA ASP A 107 4.90 -10.87 -2.78
C ASP A 107 5.87 -10.22 -1.80
N GLU A 108 6.54 -11.06 -1.00
CA GLU A 108 7.46 -10.63 0.07
C GLU A 108 8.58 -9.73 -0.44
N VAL A 109 9.11 -9.99 -1.64
CA VAL A 109 10.21 -9.21 -2.24
C VAL A 109 9.73 -7.80 -2.53
N LEU A 110 8.58 -7.68 -3.20
CA LEU A 110 7.97 -6.39 -3.48
C LEU A 110 7.61 -5.63 -2.20
N ALA A 111 7.00 -6.32 -1.24
CA ALA A 111 6.61 -5.73 0.05
C ALA A 111 7.83 -5.16 0.78
N ARG A 112 8.91 -5.96 0.94
CA ARG A 112 10.13 -5.49 1.58
C ARG A 112 10.77 -4.32 0.83
N PHE A 113 10.85 -4.42 -0.50
CA PHE A 113 11.41 -3.36 -1.32
C PHE A 113 10.65 -2.05 -1.07
N VAL A 114 9.33 -2.07 -1.18
CA VAL A 114 8.48 -0.89 -1.00
C VAL A 114 8.64 -0.28 0.40
N TYR A 115 8.56 -1.07 1.47
CA TYR A 115 8.60 -0.57 2.85
C TYR A 115 10.00 -0.19 3.34
N THR A 116 11.07 -0.58 2.63
CA THR A 116 12.45 -0.14 2.91
C THR A 116 12.85 1.12 2.15
N LEU A 117 12.00 1.63 1.25
CA LEU A 117 12.31 2.87 0.55
C LEU A 117 12.47 4.03 1.56
N PRO A 118 13.51 4.87 1.39
CA PRO A 118 13.72 6.06 2.22
C PRO A 118 12.72 7.19 1.88
N ILE A 119 11.89 6.98 0.86
CA ILE A 119 10.85 7.90 0.41
C ILE A 119 9.54 7.47 1.09
N ARG A 120 8.82 8.42 1.71
CA ARG A 120 7.48 8.14 2.24
C ARG A 120 6.58 7.71 1.09
N HIS A 121 5.76 6.68 1.31
CA HIS A 121 4.88 6.14 0.26
C HIS A 121 3.94 7.22 -0.31
N ALA A 122 3.54 8.17 0.54
CA ALA A 122 2.77 9.35 0.13
C ALA A 122 3.48 10.19 -0.95
N ALA A 123 4.81 10.31 -0.93
CA ALA A 123 5.53 11.04 -1.98
C ALA A 123 5.56 10.28 -3.32
N LEU A 124 5.33 8.96 -3.32
CA LEU A 124 5.31 8.12 -4.52
C LEU A 124 3.93 8.10 -5.20
N LEU A 125 2.88 8.41 -4.45
CA LEU A 125 1.50 8.38 -4.93
C LEU A 125 0.95 9.77 -5.28
N GLY A 126 1.75 10.83 -5.05
CA GLY A 126 1.33 12.23 -5.11
C GLY A 126 0.96 12.80 -3.74
N GLU A 127 1.03 14.12 -3.58
CA GLU A 127 0.77 14.77 -2.29
C GLU A 127 -0.57 14.33 -1.68
N GLY A 128 -0.52 13.87 -0.42
CA GLY A 128 -1.69 13.43 0.34
C GLY A 128 -2.18 12.01 0.04
N ALA A 129 -1.60 11.31 -0.93
CA ALA A 129 -2.04 9.96 -1.25
C ALA A 129 -1.50 8.93 -0.24
N ARG A 130 -2.31 7.91 0.04
CA ARG A 130 -2.03 6.84 0.99
C ARG A 130 -2.64 5.53 0.49
N PRO A 131 -2.27 4.37 1.06
CA PRO A 131 -2.98 3.13 0.81
C PRO A 131 -4.51 3.31 0.95
N PRO A 132 -5.33 2.85 -0.01
CA PRO A 132 -6.80 2.99 0.06
C PRO A 132 -7.43 2.39 1.32
N VAL A 133 -6.77 1.37 1.91
CA VAL A 133 -7.19 0.81 3.20
C VAL A 133 -7.22 1.86 4.31
N LEU A 134 -6.31 2.84 4.28
CA LEU A 134 -6.27 3.89 5.31
C LEU A 134 -7.41 4.90 5.15
N ASP A 135 -7.91 5.13 3.93
CA ASP A 135 -9.14 5.90 3.72
C ASP A 135 -10.35 5.18 4.32
N THR A 136 -10.39 3.85 4.15
CA THR A 136 -11.44 3.01 4.72
C THR A 136 -11.39 3.01 6.25
N VAL A 137 -10.20 2.89 6.84
CA VAL A 137 -9.99 2.98 8.29
C VAL A 137 -10.41 4.35 8.83
N GLU A 138 -10.12 5.44 8.12
CA GLU A 138 -10.57 6.77 8.55
C GLU A 138 -12.09 6.90 8.56
N SER A 139 -12.79 6.36 7.56
CA SER A 139 -14.26 6.32 7.54
C SER A 139 -14.80 5.54 8.75
N MET A 140 -14.26 4.34 9.00
CA MET A 140 -14.68 3.48 10.12
C MET A 140 -14.49 4.18 11.48
N LEU A 141 -13.34 4.85 11.68
CA LEU A 141 -13.06 5.56 12.93
C LEU A 141 -13.89 6.83 13.08
N THR A 142 -14.22 7.52 11.99
CA THR A 142 -15.12 8.68 12.00
C THR A 142 -16.53 8.27 12.42
N GLU A 143 -17.05 7.17 11.89
CA GLU A 143 -18.35 6.61 12.30
C GLU A 143 -18.34 6.19 13.78
N ALA A 144 -17.28 5.54 14.24
CA ALA A 144 -17.13 5.13 15.64
C ALA A 144 -17.02 6.32 16.61
N ALA A 145 -16.36 7.41 16.21
CA ALA A 145 -16.33 8.65 16.98
C ALA A 145 -17.74 9.26 17.11
N GLY A 146 -18.53 9.27 16.03
CA GLY A 146 -19.93 9.71 16.06
C GLY A 146 -20.82 8.85 16.97
N ALA A 147 -20.48 7.58 17.15
CA ALA A 147 -21.15 6.64 18.06
C ALA A 147 -20.62 6.71 19.52
N GLY A 148 -19.61 7.54 19.81
CA GLY A 148 -19.03 7.68 21.15
C GLY A 148 -18.13 6.52 21.59
N VAL A 149 -17.65 5.70 20.65
CA VAL A 149 -16.73 4.57 20.91
C VAL A 149 -15.28 5.05 21.09
N LEU A 150 -14.94 6.16 20.43
CA LEU A 150 -13.61 6.77 20.51
C LEU A 150 -13.63 7.99 21.43
N ARG A 151 -12.45 8.37 21.93
CA ARG A 151 -12.27 9.62 22.67
C ARG A 151 -12.74 10.83 21.84
N ALA A 152 -13.46 11.75 22.48
CA ALA A 152 -14.07 12.89 21.80
C ALA A 152 -13.21 14.17 21.83
N ASP A 153 -12.13 14.18 22.60
CA ASP A 153 -11.23 15.33 22.76
C ASP A 153 -10.21 15.48 21.61
N VAL A 154 -10.14 14.49 20.72
CA VAL A 154 -9.25 14.48 19.55
C VAL A 154 -10.08 14.25 18.27
N PRO A 155 -9.91 15.06 17.21
CA PRO A 155 -10.57 14.85 15.93
C PRO A 155 -10.31 13.45 15.34
N ALA A 156 -11.36 12.79 14.84
CA ALA A 156 -11.27 11.44 14.26
C ALA A 156 -10.19 11.29 13.15
N PRO A 157 -9.96 12.28 12.24
CA PRO A 157 -8.89 12.17 11.26
C PRO A 157 -7.49 12.07 11.89
N LEU A 158 -7.26 12.69 13.05
CA LEU A 158 -5.99 12.57 13.78
C LEU A 158 -5.84 11.21 14.45
N LEU A 159 -6.95 10.64 14.96
CA LEU A 159 -6.97 9.27 15.49
C LEU A 159 -6.66 8.25 14.37
N ALA A 160 -7.27 8.41 13.20
CA ALA A 160 -7.00 7.59 12.03
C ALA A 160 -5.55 7.71 11.54
N ALA A 161 -5.01 8.93 11.50
CA ALA A 161 -3.60 9.15 11.17
C ALA A 161 -2.65 8.46 12.18
N HIS A 162 -3.00 8.43 13.47
CA HIS A 162 -2.22 7.71 14.47
C HIS A 162 -2.22 6.18 14.23
N VAL A 163 -3.39 5.60 13.95
CA VAL A 163 -3.52 4.18 13.57
C VAL A 163 -2.71 3.86 12.30
N GLY A 164 -2.81 4.71 11.27
CA GLY A 164 -2.04 4.54 10.03
C GLY A 164 -0.53 4.59 10.25
N ARG A 165 -0.03 5.43 11.17
CA ARG A 165 1.39 5.48 11.53
C ARG A 165 1.86 4.22 12.26
N ALA A 166 1.03 3.68 13.15
CA ALA A 166 1.32 2.41 13.82
C ALA A 166 1.42 1.25 12.81
N TYR A 167 0.49 1.21 11.85
CA TYR A 167 0.51 0.22 10.76
C TYR A 167 1.74 0.36 9.86
N GLU A 168 2.08 1.58 9.43
CA GLU A 168 3.29 1.83 8.62
C GLU A 168 4.56 1.45 9.37
N ALA A 169 4.65 1.76 10.67
CA ALA A 169 5.78 1.39 11.51
C ALA A 169 5.95 -0.13 11.61
N ALA A 170 4.87 -0.89 11.80
CA ALA A 170 4.91 -2.34 11.88
C ALA A 170 5.47 -2.97 10.59
N LEU A 171 4.99 -2.51 9.44
CA LEU A 171 5.45 -3.03 8.14
C LEU A 171 6.89 -2.62 7.84
N ARG A 172 7.31 -1.43 8.27
CA ARG A 172 8.70 -0.98 8.16
C ARG A 172 9.63 -1.80 9.06
N ASP A 173 9.26 -2.04 10.31
CA ASP A 173 10.02 -2.88 11.24
C ASP A 173 10.25 -4.27 10.65
N TRP A 174 9.20 -4.88 10.10
CA TRP A 174 9.28 -6.17 9.43
C TRP A 174 10.16 -6.11 8.18
N ALA A 175 9.97 -5.11 7.32
CA ALA A 175 10.72 -4.99 6.07
C ALA A 175 12.23 -4.79 6.31
N GLU A 176 12.58 -4.07 7.38
CA GLU A 176 13.94 -3.85 7.83
C GLU A 176 14.50 -4.99 8.72
N ARG A 177 13.75 -6.09 8.87
CA ARG A 177 14.13 -7.27 9.66
C ARG A 177 14.36 -6.99 11.16
N ARG A 178 13.63 -6.04 11.72
CA ARG A 178 13.57 -5.79 13.17
C ARG A 178 12.59 -6.74 13.88
N CYS A 179 11.67 -7.35 13.12
CA CYS A 179 10.79 -8.43 13.55
C CYS A 179 10.59 -9.44 12.39
N GLU A 180 10.23 -10.68 12.73
CA GLU A 180 10.05 -11.77 11.74
C GLU A 180 8.60 -11.85 11.23
N ASP A 181 7.62 -11.66 12.12
CA ASP A 181 6.19 -11.84 11.84
C ASP A 181 5.49 -10.47 11.70
N ALA A 182 5.21 -10.08 10.45
CA ALA A 182 4.52 -8.82 10.16
C ALA A 182 3.10 -8.76 10.75
N PRO A 183 2.22 -9.76 10.56
CA PRO A 183 0.89 -9.78 11.21
C PRO A 183 0.95 -9.63 12.73
N ALA A 184 1.88 -10.30 13.41
CA ALA A 184 2.06 -10.16 14.85
C ALA A 184 2.51 -8.73 15.24
N GLN A 185 3.45 -8.15 14.50
CA GLN A 185 3.91 -6.78 14.72
C GLN A 185 2.79 -5.76 14.48
N VAL A 186 1.96 -5.96 13.46
CA VAL A 186 0.78 -5.13 13.19
C VAL A 186 -0.18 -5.16 14.38
N ARG A 187 -0.57 -6.35 14.86
CA ARG A 187 -1.46 -6.47 16.04
C ARG A 187 -0.87 -5.79 17.27
N LEU A 188 0.42 -5.96 17.53
CA LEU A 188 1.09 -5.34 18.67
C LEU A 188 1.02 -3.80 18.62
N LEU A 189 1.42 -3.20 17.50
CA LEU A 189 1.44 -1.74 17.39
C LEU A 189 0.03 -1.14 17.30
N LEU A 190 -0.92 -1.85 16.69
CA LEU A 190 -2.33 -1.44 16.70
C LEU A 190 -2.92 -1.49 18.10
N SER A 191 -2.65 -2.55 18.87
CA SER A 191 -3.07 -2.65 20.27
C SER A 191 -2.58 -1.44 21.07
N LEU A 192 -1.30 -1.08 20.97
CA LEU A 192 -0.74 0.10 21.64
C LEU A 192 -1.42 1.41 21.19
N ALA A 193 -1.68 1.56 19.88
CA ALA A 193 -2.39 2.73 19.35
C ALA A 193 -3.85 2.79 19.86
N PHE A 194 -4.53 1.65 19.97
CA PHE A 194 -5.93 1.57 20.37
C PHE A 194 -6.16 2.02 21.83
N HIS A 195 -5.24 1.70 22.74
CA HIS A 195 -5.28 2.21 24.11
C HIS A 195 -5.28 3.75 24.18
N GLY A 196 -4.68 4.43 23.20
CA GLY A 196 -4.62 5.89 23.14
C GLY A 196 -5.84 6.56 22.52
N ILE A 197 -6.72 5.82 21.83
CA ILE A 197 -7.84 6.38 21.05
C ILE A 197 -9.23 5.93 21.52
N ALA A 198 -9.31 4.84 22.29
CA ALA A 198 -10.57 4.38 22.88
C ALA A 198 -11.17 5.44 23.81
N ALA A 199 -12.50 5.47 23.92
CA ALA A 199 -13.15 6.28 24.94
C ALA A 199 -12.70 5.82 26.33
N PRO A 200 -12.46 6.75 27.29
CA PRO A 200 -12.17 6.37 28.66
C PRO A 200 -13.34 5.62 29.27
N ASP A 201 -13.04 4.67 30.16
CA ASP A 201 -14.07 3.98 30.95
C ASP A 201 -14.92 5.03 31.67
N ARG A 202 -16.25 4.88 31.59
CA ARG A 202 -17.17 5.76 32.31
C ARG A 202 -17.16 5.35 33.79
N GLU A 203 -16.57 6.18 34.64
CA GLU A 203 -16.74 6.12 36.11
C GLU A 203 -18.21 6.28 36.53
#